data_AF-A0A971T8C8-F1
#
_entry.id   AF-A0A971T8C8-F1
#
_cell.length_a   1.000
_cell.length_b   1.000
_cell.length_c   1.000
_cell.angle_alpha   90.00
_cell.angle_beta   90.00
_cell.angle_gamma   90.00
#
_symmetry.space_group_name_H-M   'P 1'
#
loop_
_entity.id
_entity.type
_entity.pdbx_description
1 polymer ?
#
loop_
_entity_poly.entity_id
_entity_poly.type
_entity_poly.pdbx_seq_one_letter_code
_entity_poly.pdbx_strand_id
1 'polypeptide(L)'
;MNRDDALDARARLLAARYLPPALPPFAAEYSPAQESIFGCCDRRAGRIRVSYRVRMMPRWVRDYVIIHELAHLLVPGHGRPFRDLVSRYPLAERARGFLIGAGMRRETPGPASCARGGPVPGERIRGGEARPDRVAAGGAAPREAR
;
A
#
# COMPACT_ATOMS: atom_id res chain seq x y z
N MET A 1 -21.44 -7.58 6.83
CA MET A 1 -20.82 -7.39 5.50
C MET A 1 -19.86 -6.22 5.60
N ASN A 2 -18.56 -6.52 5.68
CA ASN A 2 -17.56 -5.51 5.98
C ASN A 2 -17.35 -4.61 4.76
N ARG A 3 -17.26 -3.30 4.96
CA ARG A 3 -17.19 -2.28 3.89
C ARG A 3 -15.89 -2.34 3.08
N ASP A 4 -14.95 -3.19 3.48
CA ASP A 4 -13.63 -3.36 2.90
C ASP A 4 -13.64 -4.36 1.73
N ASP A 5 -14.47 -5.42 1.79
CA ASP A 5 -14.62 -6.42 0.72
C ASP A 5 -15.08 -5.78 -0.60
N ALA A 6 -15.86 -4.69 -0.51
CA ALA A 6 -16.32 -3.93 -1.66
C ALA A 6 -15.20 -3.14 -2.36
N LEU A 7 -14.16 -2.70 -1.62
CA LEU A 7 -13.02 -1.98 -2.21
C LEU A 7 -12.07 -2.94 -2.91
N ASP A 8 -11.71 -4.06 -2.26
CA ASP A 8 -10.80 -5.05 -2.84
C ASP A 8 -11.39 -5.63 -4.13
N ALA A 9 -12.67 -6.04 -4.10
CA ALA A 9 -13.37 -6.50 -5.30
C ALA A 9 -13.39 -5.42 -6.40
N ARG A 10 -13.59 -4.15 -6.03
CA ARG A 10 -13.56 -3.04 -6.99
C ARG A 10 -12.17 -2.86 -7.59
N ALA A 11 -11.11 -2.93 -6.78
CA ALA A 11 -9.73 -2.82 -7.23
C ALA A 11 -9.36 -3.93 -8.22
N ARG A 12 -9.77 -5.18 -7.94
CA ARG A 12 -9.58 -6.32 -8.86
C ARG A 12 -10.27 -6.10 -10.21
N LEU A 13 -11.52 -5.62 -10.20
CA LEU A 13 -12.25 -5.30 -11.43
C LEU A 13 -11.58 -4.20 -12.25
N LEU A 14 -11.06 -3.16 -11.60
CA LEU A 14 -10.38 -2.05 -12.27
C LEU A 14 -9.01 -2.47 -12.82
N ALA A 15 -8.25 -3.26 -12.04
CA ALA A 15 -7.00 -3.85 -12.47
C ALA A 15 -7.17 -4.68 -13.75
N ALA A 16 -8.12 -5.61 -13.76
CA ALA A 16 -8.39 -6.47 -14.91
C ALA A 16 -8.84 -5.68 -16.16
N ARG A 17 -9.52 -4.55 -15.98
CA ARG A 17 -10.06 -3.76 -17.09
C ARG A 17 -9.07 -2.77 -17.68
N TYR A 18 -8.23 -2.15 -16.86
CA TYR A 18 -7.45 -0.98 -17.27
C TYR A 18 -5.94 -1.18 -17.17
N LEU A 19 -5.45 -2.17 -16.41
CA LEU A 19 -4.02 -2.37 -16.20
C LEU A 19 -3.51 -3.65 -16.89
N PRO A 20 -2.21 -3.75 -17.19
CA PRO A 20 -1.62 -4.99 -17.68
C PRO A 20 -1.81 -6.16 -16.69
N PRO A 21 -1.87 -7.42 -17.18
CA PRO A 21 -2.08 -8.60 -16.33
C PRO A 21 -0.88 -8.95 -15.42
N ALA A 22 0.17 -8.12 -15.38
CA ALA A 22 1.42 -8.37 -14.66
C ALA A 22 1.46 -7.79 -13.23
N LEU A 23 0.31 -7.49 -12.62
CA LEU A 23 0.25 -6.97 -11.25
C LEU A 23 0.69 -8.05 -10.25
N PRO A 24 1.55 -7.73 -9.27
CA PRO A 24 1.81 -8.63 -8.15
C PRO A 24 0.55 -8.85 -7.31
N PRO A 25 0.51 -9.87 -6.44
CA PRO A 25 -0.57 -10.03 -5.48
C PRO A 25 -0.78 -8.75 -4.66
N PHE A 26 -2.04 -8.35 -4.48
CA PHE A 26 -2.38 -7.16 -3.70
C PHE A 26 -3.68 -7.34 -2.93
N ALA A 27 -3.86 -6.47 -1.93
CA ALA A 27 -5.09 -6.25 -1.20
C ALA A 27 -5.37 -4.75 -1.07
N ALA A 28 -6.64 -4.34 -1.16
CA ALA A 28 -7.06 -2.96 -1.00
C ALA A 28 -8.06 -2.78 0.15
N GLU A 29 -7.79 -1.81 1.02
CA GLU A 29 -8.64 -1.47 2.17
C GLU A 29 -8.84 0.05 2.30
N TYR A 30 -9.95 0.47 2.92
CA TYR A 30 -10.09 1.87 3.30
C TYR A 30 -9.35 2.12 4.62
N SER A 31 -8.68 3.27 4.74
CA SER A 31 -8.00 3.67 5.97
C SER A 31 -8.62 4.93 6.58
N PRO A 32 -9.14 4.87 7.83
CA PRO A 32 -9.64 6.05 8.52
C PRO A 32 -8.51 6.96 9.00
N ALA A 33 -7.29 6.42 9.16
CA ALA A 33 -6.11 7.14 9.63
C ALA A 33 -5.46 8.06 8.58
N GLN A 34 -5.88 7.97 7.32
CA GLN A 34 -5.39 8.81 6.22
C GLN A 34 -6.29 10.03 6.04
N GLU A 35 -5.92 11.16 6.64
CA GLU A 35 -6.73 12.38 6.60
C GLU A 35 -6.31 13.38 5.51
N SER A 36 -5.02 13.40 5.14
CA SER A 36 -4.43 14.44 4.30
C SER A 36 -4.09 14.00 2.87
N ILE A 37 -4.13 12.70 2.58
CA ILE A 37 -3.83 12.11 1.26
C ILE A 37 -4.98 11.24 0.77
N PHE A 38 -5.12 11.10 -0.55
CA PHE A 38 -6.20 10.34 -1.16
C PHE A 38 -6.02 8.82 -1.04
N GLY A 39 -4.79 8.33 -1.11
CA GLY A 39 -4.44 6.92 -1.00
C GLY A 39 -2.93 6.73 -0.86
N CYS A 40 -2.51 5.48 -0.64
CA CYS A 40 -1.12 5.07 -0.73
C CYS A 40 -0.99 3.61 -1.18
N CYS A 41 0.22 3.25 -1.60
CA CYS A 41 0.62 1.89 -1.93
C CYS A 41 1.93 1.46 -1.24
N ASP A 42 1.89 0.37 -0.45
CA ASP A 42 3.09 -0.40 -0.10
C ASP A 42 3.38 -1.41 -1.20
N ARG A 43 4.36 -1.08 -2.05
CA ARG A 43 4.74 -1.90 -3.20
C ARG A 43 5.38 -3.23 -2.83
N ARG A 44 6.06 -3.30 -1.68
CA ARG A 44 6.71 -4.54 -1.22
C ARG A 44 5.69 -5.51 -0.65
N ALA A 45 4.73 -4.99 0.10
CA ALA A 45 3.69 -5.80 0.74
C ALA A 45 2.42 -5.99 -0.13
N GLY A 46 2.31 -5.28 -1.26
CA GLY A 46 1.11 -5.32 -2.12
C GLY A 46 -0.12 -4.70 -1.42
N ARG A 47 0.07 -3.73 -0.54
CA ARG A 47 -1.03 -3.14 0.24
C ARG A 47 -1.43 -1.79 -0.31
N ILE A 48 -2.70 -1.66 -0.66
CA ILE A 48 -3.29 -0.41 -1.13
C ILE A 48 -4.21 0.10 -0.03
N ARG A 49 -4.01 1.35 0.39
CA ARG A 49 -4.92 2.03 1.31
C ARG A 49 -5.53 3.24 0.65
N VAL A 50 -6.85 3.36 0.77
CA VAL A 50 -7.60 4.50 0.25
C VAL A 50 -8.21 5.25 1.42
N SER A 51 -8.07 6.58 1.46
CA SER A 51 -8.66 7.38 2.54
C SER A 51 -10.19 7.23 2.56
N TYR A 52 -10.79 7.17 3.76
CA TYR A 52 -12.25 7.22 3.90
C TYR A 52 -12.88 8.47 3.28
N ARG A 53 -12.14 9.58 3.14
CA ARG A 53 -12.63 10.78 2.44
C ARG A 53 -12.90 10.51 0.96
N VAL A 54 -12.08 9.69 0.32
CA VAL A 54 -12.26 9.27 -1.08
C VAL A 54 -13.48 8.38 -1.25
N ARG A 55 -13.88 7.65 -0.20
CA ARG A 55 -15.09 6.83 -0.24
C ARG A 55 -16.36 7.65 -0.51
N MET A 56 -16.40 8.89 -0.02
CA MET A 56 -17.50 9.83 -0.18
C MET A 56 -17.44 10.63 -1.48
N MET A 57 -16.36 10.51 -2.25
CA MET A 57 -16.22 11.16 -3.55
C MET A 57 -17.02 10.42 -4.64
N PRO A 58 -17.34 11.10 -5.76
CA PRO A 58 -17.97 10.45 -6.89
C PRO A 58 -17.22 9.20 -7.33
N ARG A 59 -17.96 8.16 -7.73
CA ARG A 59 -17.38 6.83 -8.04
C ARG A 59 -16.25 6.89 -9.06
N TRP A 60 -16.35 7.75 -10.06
CA TRP A 60 -15.32 7.90 -11.09
C TRP A 60 -14.02 8.53 -10.56
N VAL A 61 -14.10 9.39 -9.54
CA VAL A 61 -12.91 9.91 -8.83
C VAL A 61 -12.29 8.80 -8.00
N ARG A 62 -13.12 8.07 -7.25
CA ARG A 62 -12.68 6.96 -6.42
C ARG A 62 -12.01 5.84 -7.22
N ASP A 63 -12.61 5.46 -8.34
CA ASP A 63 -12.03 4.49 -9.27
C ASP A 63 -10.66 4.94 -9.78
N TYR A 64 -10.50 6.23 -10.10
CA TYR A 64 -9.22 6.78 -10.52
C TYR A 64 -8.16 6.73 -9.40
N VAL A 65 -8.51 7.04 -8.15
CA VAL A 65 -7.58 6.89 -7.01
C VAL A 65 -7.15 5.44 -6.86
N ILE A 66 -8.07 4.47 -6.97
CA ILE A 66 -7.73 3.05 -6.91
C ILE A 66 -6.75 2.65 -8.04
N ILE A 67 -7.02 3.09 -9.28
CA ILE A 67 -6.12 2.84 -10.42
C ILE A 67 -4.76 3.50 -10.21
N HIS A 68 -4.72 4.68 -9.59
CA HIS A 68 -3.47 5.38 -9.26
C HIS A 68 -2.59 4.54 -8.34
N GLU A 69 -3.15 4.02 -7.25
CA GLU A 69 -2.41 3.19 -6.30
C GLU A 69 -2.00 1.84 -6.90
N LEU A 70 -2.88 1.22 -7.68
CA LEU A 70 -2.54 0.00 -8.42
C LEU A 70 -1.40 0.21 -9.41
N ALA A 71 -1.34 1.37 -10.10
CA ALA A 71 -0.27 1.67 -11.04
C ALA A 71 1.10 1.78 -10.34
N HIS A 72 1.14 2.20 -9.07
CA HIS A 72 2.38 2.22 -8.29
C HIS A 72 2.97 0.83 -8.05
N LEU A 73 2.15 -0.23 -8.03
CA LEU A 73 2.66 -1.60 -7.96
C LEU A 73 3.54 -1.97 -9.17
N LEU A 74 3.32 -1.32 -10.33
CA LEU A 74 4.06 -1.59 -11.57
C LEU A 74 5.18 -0.57 -11.80
N VAL A 75 4.94 0.71 -11.50
CA VAL A 75 5.87 1.80 -11.85
C VAL A 75 6.08 2.72 -10.64
N PRO A 76 7.33 2.92 -10.16
CA PRO A 76 7.62 3.97 -9.19
C PRO A 76 7.34 5.36 -9.74
N GLY A 77 6.73 6.22 -8.92
CA GLY A 77 6.60 7.64 -9.20
C GLY A 77 5.62 7.95 -10.33
N HIS A 78 5.69 9.17 -10.87
CA HIS A 78 4.64 9.73 -11.76
C HIS A 78 5.18 10.14 -13.14
N GLY A 79 6.24 9.47 -13.59
CA GLY A 79 6.86 9.68 -14.90
C GLY A 79 5.96 9.22 -16.06
N ARG A 80 6.48 9.28 -17.29
CA ARG A 80 5.73 8.90 -18.49
C ARG A 80 5.12 7.49 -18.42
N PRO A 81 5.85 6.42 -18.01
CA PRO A 81 5.26 5.09 -17.91
C PRO A 81 4.05 5.02 -16.96
N PHE A 82 4.08 5.78 -15.86
CA PHE A 82 2.95 5.87 -14.94
C PHE A 82 1.75 6.59 -15.57
N ARG A 83 2.00 7.71 -16.25
CA ARG A 83 0.96 8.49 -16.95
C ARG A 83 0.27 7.65 -18.03
N ASP A 84 1.03 6.83 -18.74
CA ASP A 84 0.53 5.92 -19.77
C ASP A 84 -0.38 4.82 -19.17
N LEU A 85 -0.11 4.36 -17.94
CA LEU A 85 -0.99 3.42 -17.24
C LEU A 85 -2.29 4.08 -16.77
N VAL A 86 -2.21 5.18 -16.02
CA VAL A 86 -3.40 5.80 -15.42
C VAL A 86 -4.31 6.47 -16.46
N SER A 87 -3.78 6.84 -17.63
CA SER A 87 -4.56 7.42 -18.73
C SER A 87 -5.49 6.41 -19.44
N ARG A 88 -5.30 5.10 -19.21
CA ARG A 88 -6.21 4.06 -19.73
C ARG A 88 -7.60 4.14 -19.13
N TYR A 89 -7.75 4.82 -17.99
CA TYR A 89 -9.05 5.11 -17.41
C TYR A 89 -9.71 6.30 -18.15
N PRO A 90 -10.91 6.13 -18.76
CA PRO A 90 -11.50 7.17 -19.63
C PRO A 90 -11.74 8.53 -18.96
N LEU A 91 -11.93 8.55 -17.64
CA LEU A 91 -12.21 9.77 -16.86
C LEU A 91 -10.99 10.27 -16.08
N ALA A 92 -9.78 9.80 -16.42
CA ALA A 92 -8.55 10.10 -15.67
C ALA A 92 -8.24 11.60 -15.58
N GLU A 93 -8.40 12.34 -16.68
CA GLU A 93 -8.14 13.78 -16.72
C GLU A 93 -9.12 14.54 -15.81
N ARG A 94 -10.42 14.30 -15.99
CA ARG A 94 -11.48 14.85 -15.13
C ARG A 94 -11.25 14.53 -13.66
N ALA A 95 -10.85 13.29 -13.33
CA ALA A 95 -10.59 12.86 -11.96
C ALA A 95 -9.42 13.60 -11.34
N ARG A 96 -8.34 13.83 -12.11
CA ARG A 96 -7.23 14.68 -11.66
C ARG A 96 -7.68 16.10 -11.37
N GLY A 97 -8.50 16.70 -12.24
CA GLY A 97 -9.05 18.05 -12.03
C GLY A 97 -9.88 18.14 -10.76
N PHE A 98 -10.77 17.17 -10.53
CA PHE A 98 -11.57 17.09 -9.31
C PHE A 98 -10.69 17.01 -8.05
N LEU A 99 -9.68 16.13 -8.07
CA LEU A 99 -8.79 15.93 -6.92
C LEU A 99 -7.93 17.19 -6.62
N ILE A 100 -7.58 17.97 -7.64
CA ILE A 100 -6.92 19.27 -7.45
C ILE A 100 -7.87 20.23 -6.72
N GLY A 101 -9.12 20.33 -7.17
CA GLY A 101 -10.13 21.19 -6.53
C GLY A 101 -10.51 20.75 -5.11
N ALA A 102 -10.42 19.46 -4.81
CA ALA A 102 -10.72 18.91 -3.48
C ALA A 102 -9.68 19.27 -2.39
N GLY A 103 -8.52 19.83 -2.77
CA GLY A 103 -7.57 20.43 -1.81
C GLY A 103 -6.81 19.47 -0.89
N MET A 104 -6.87 18.14 -1.10
CA MET A 104 -6.03 17.19 -0.36
C MET A 104 -4.70 16.96 -1.09
N ARG A 105 -3.68 16.53 -0.35
CA ARG A 105 -2.37 16.25 -0.94
C ARG A 105 -2.45 14.97 -1.78
N ARG A 106 -1.75 15.00 -2.92
CA ARG A 106 -1.36 13.75 -3.58
C ARG A 106 -0.27 13.11 -2.72
N GLU A 107 -0.20 11.78 -2.72
CA GLU A 107 0.87 11.10 -2.01
C GLU A 107 2.24 11.57 -2.51
N THR A 108 3.13 11.93 -1.59
CA THR A 108 4.57 12.10 -1.86
C THR A 108 5.27 10.76 -1.64
N PRO A 109 6.12 10.30 -2.57
CA PRO A 109 6.83 9.03 -2.40
C PRO A 109 7.82 9.15 -1.23
N GLY A 110 7.44 8.59 -0.09
CA GLY A 110 8.28 8.49 1.09
C GLY A 110 8.06 7.13 1.76
N PRO A 111 9.09 6.55 2.40
CA PRO A 111 9.04 5.16 2.89
C PRO A 111 7.99 4.90 4.00
N ALA A 112 7.34 5.93 4.54
CA ALA A 112 6.45 5.84 5.70
C ALA A 112 4.94 6.01 5.39
N SER A 113 4.54 6.38 4.17
CA SER A 113 3.15 6.73 3.85
C SER A 113 2.18 5.56 3.97
N CYS A 114 2.66 4.34 3.70
CA CYS A 114 1.87 3.11 3.69
C CYS A 114 2.35 2.03 4.68
N ALA A 115 3.32 2.31 5.54
CA ALA A 115 3.88 1.34 6.49
C ALA A 115 3.00 1.09 7.73
N ARG A 116 1.99 1.93 8.01
CA ARG A 116 1.13 1.79 9.19
C ARG A 116 -0.17 1.03 8.89
N GLY A 117 -0.10 -0.29 8.92
CA GLY A 117 -1.28 -1.14 9.13
C GLY A 117 -0.88 -2.60 9.30
N GLY A 118 -1.53 -3.26 10.26
CA GLY A 118 -1.14 -4.55 10.84
C GLY A 118 -1.06 -5.73 9.86
N PRO A 119 -0.55 -6.90 10.31
CA PRO A 119 -0.31 -8.06 9.45
C PRO A 119 -1.58 -8.54 8.73
N VAL A 120 -1.39 -9.10 7.54
CA VAL A 120 -2.44 -9.61 6.66
C VAL A 120 -3.10 -10.83 7.31
N PRO A 121 -4.44 -10.97 7.31
CA PRO A 121 -5.06 -12.23 7.67
C PRO A 121 -4.70 -13.28 6.61
N GLY A 122 -3.93 -14.30 6.98
CA GLY A 122 -3.65 -15.47 6.13
C GLY A 122 -2.18 -15.76 5.83
N GLU A 123 -1.23 -14.95 6.30
CA GLU A 123 0.19 -15.28 6.17
C GLU A 123 0.59 -16.28 7.25
N ARG A 124 0.67 -17.57 6.90
CA ARG A 124 1.31 -18.57 7.78
C ARG A 124 2.76 -18.16 7.95
N ILE A 125 3.12 -17.75 9.17
CA ILE A 125 4.52 -17.62 9.61
C ILE A 125 5.21 -18.95 9.29
N ARG A 126 6.16 -18.95 8.34
CA ARG A 126 7.07 -20.09 8.21
C ARG A 126 7.91 -20.10 9.48
N GLY A 127 7.73 -21.15 10.28
CA GLY A 127 8.43 -21.34 11.55
C GLY A 127 9.94 -21.20 11.36
N GLY A 128 10.51 -20.19 12.01
CA GLY A 128 11.94 -20.13 12.26
C GLY A 128 12.21 -20.87 13.56
N GLU A 129 12.91 -22.00 13.47
CA GLU A 129 13.48 -22.66 14.65
C GLU A 129 14.39 -21.68 15.39
N ALA A 130 14.16 -21.55 16.69
CA ALA A 130 15.02 -20.82 17.59
C ALA A 130 16.39 -21.51 17.65
N ARG A 131 17.44 -20.79 17.24
CA ARG A 131 18.81 -21.15 17.62
C ARG A 131 19.04 -20.70 19.06
N PRO A 132 19.48 -21.57 19.98
CA PRO A 132 19.86 -21.12 21.32
C PRO A 132 21.18 -20.35 21.26
N ASP A 133 21.16 -19.21 21.95
CA ASP A 133 22.27 -18.28 22.13
C ASP A 133 23.48 -18.96 22.79
N ARG A 134 24.65 -18.83 22.16
CA ARG A 134 25.94 -19.07 22.82
C ARG A 134 26.31 -17.81 23.61
N VAL A 135 26.18 -17.90 24.94
CA VAL A 135 26.81 -16.93 25.85
C VAL A 135 28.31 -17.18 25.87
N ALA A 136 29.08 -16.17 25.48
CA ALA A 136 30.51 -16.09 25.70
C ALA A 136 30.79 -14.83 26.54
N ALA A 137 31.31 -15.02 27.75
CA ALA A 137 32.13 -14.11 28.56
C ALA A 137 32.29 -14.79 29.94
N GLY A 138 33.42 -14.80 30.63
CA GLY A 138 34.69 -14.12 30.45
C GLY A 138 35.69 -14.68 31.47
N GLY A 139 36.97 -14.44 31.24
CA GLY A 139 38.05 -14.93 32.08
C GLY A 139 38.39 -14.04 33.29
N ALA A 140 39.10 -14.70 34.21
CA ALA A 140 40.06 -14.21 35.22
C ALA A 140 39.54 -13.39 36.42
N ALA A 141 39.81 -13.90 37.64
CA ALA A 141 40.95 -13.48 38.50
C ALA A 141 41.00 -14.40 39.76
N PRO A 142 41.82 -14.18 40.82
CA PRO A 142 42.89 -15.11 41.20
C PRO A 142 42.87 -15.58 42.68
N ARG A 143 43.94 -16.33 43.06
CA ARG A 143 44.59 -16.51 44.39
C ARG A 143 44.11 -17.59 45.39
N GLU A 144 45.12 -18.41 45.72
CA GLU A 144 45.63 -18.77 47.07
C GLU A 144 45.20 -20.06 47.81
N ALA A 145 46.25 -20.65 48.41
CA ALA A 145 46.36 -21.68 49.46
C ALA A 145 45.82 -23.08 49.13
N ARG A 146 46.57 -24.17 49.35
CA ARG A 146 47.45 -24.49 50.48
C ARG A 146 48.42 -25.62 50.10
#